data_AF-A0A2L2N3S8-F1
#
_entry.id   AF-A0A2L2N3S8-F1
#
_cell.length_a   1.000
_cell.length_b   1.000
_cell.length_c   1.000
_cell.angle_alpha   90.00
_cell.angle_beta   90.00
_cell.angle_gamma   90.00
#
_symmetry.space_group_name_H-M   'P 1'
#
loop_
_entity.id
_entity.type
_entity.pdbx_description
1 polymer ?
#
loop_
_entity_poly.entity_id
_entity_poly.type
_entity_poly.pdbx_seq_one_letter_code
_entity_poly.pdbx_strand_id
1 'polypeptide(L)'
;MKLGFYPVLGKSDFVRSKGKKIPIWQLLEYQPVGWLYSLAIKAEIVPDSPIVHDCGSFNYRDQDIPTLNGKYVDAYWSIHRYRERSKVGDIIVCPDHLLVGENIRERQEYNLKQAETFIQLAKSYLPNRIPLAVIHGQSLSERLEVAKYLLGLGYRHLGIGGLVSQAREYSINLHIIKTITQVVRSLIDSERVLSKADAMPVAGVAIAPLHEPNAHLHVFGLCSPQYAKAFIQMGLSFDGSTFIREGLGGGMFVSHEEKLIRIPTHCAPKCNCHVCRVLNRHRIDPRLTNKGRTHTMGRIAHNLNLVISTYRKFTPKKKIYLVAGCGKQLSYPAAAKDLYYSQHFQACRRYVEGQNSRWYILSPLHQVINPEAIIKPYDKSPYSLSHKERILWAQQVAESLIQVASPEIEFVFLTGKLYRQEVTPILKAKGYETKVPMQHLAIGQQLAWIKKELEQEKQLVLDI
;
A
#
# COMPACT_ATOMS: atom_id res chain seq x y z
N MET A 1 -5.07 -3.00 9.56
CA MET A 1 -3.91 -3.49 8.76
C MET A 1 -3.55 -2.47 7.69
N LYS A 2 -2.27 -2.29 7.33
CA LYS A 2 -1.87 -1.40 6.22
C LYS A 2 -2.03 -2.09 4.87
N LEU A 3 -2.48 -1.38 3.84
CA LEU A 3 -2.54 -1.89 2.46
C LEU A 3 -1.13 -2.12 1.90
N GLY A 4 -0.96 -3.06 0.97
CA GLY A 4 0.33 -3.34 0.32
C GLY A 4 0.98 -4.68 0.69
N PHE A 5 2.27 -4.79 0.41
CA PHE A 5 3.01 -6.05 0.40
C PHE A 5 3.63 -6.43 1.75
N TYR A 6 3.34 -7.64 2.22
CA TYR A 6 3.90 -8.27 3.41
C TYR A 6 4.83 -9.44 3.00
N PRO A 7 6.14 -9.21 2.81
CA PRO A 7 7.06 -10.32 2.55
C PRO A 7 7.05 -11.34 3.70
N VAL A 8 7.15 -12.61 3.34
CA VAL A 8 7.29 -13.70 4.32
C VAL A 8 8.63 -13.59 5.03
N LEU A 9 8.62 -13.61 6.36
CA LEU A 9 9.80 -13.70 7.20
C LEU A 9 10.30 -15.16 7.23
N GLY A 10 11.58 -15.37 7.01
CA GLY A 10 12.25 -16.67 7.10
C GLY A 10 12.93 -16.90 8.46
N LYS A 11 13.43 -18.13 8.66
CA LYS A 11 14.09 -18.56 9.91
C LYS A 11 15.36 -17.76 10.24
N SER A 12 16.19 -17.48 9.24
CA SER A 12 17.51 -16.87 9.41
C SER A 12 17.71 -15.71 8.43
N ASP A 13 16.79 -14.75 8.47
CA ASP A 13 16.72 -13.59 7.57
C ASP A 13 17.75 -12.51 7.94
N PHE A 14 19.02 -12.89 7.95
CA PHE A 14 20.15 -12.00 8.22
C PHE A 14 21.41 -12.45 7.46
N VAL A 15 22.28 -11.49 7.16
CA VAL A 15 23.66 -11.77 6.72
C VAL A 15 24.60 -11.77 7.92
N ARG A 16 25.68 -12.55 7.87
CA ARG A 16 26.74 -12.49 8.89
C ARG A 16 27.93 -11.71 8.32
N SER A 17 28.35 -10.66 9.02
CA SER A 17 29.54 -9.89 8.67
C SER A 17 30.25 -9.40 9.93
N LYS A 18 31.58 -9.59 10.00
CA LYS A 18 32.42 -9.18 11.13
C LYS A 18 31.86 -9.61 12.50
N GLY A 19 31.42 -10.86 12.62
CA GLY A 19 30.85 -11.41 13.85
C GLY A 19 29.42 -10.96 14.18
N LYS A 20 28.84 -10.01 13.43
CA LYS A 20 27.48 -9.49 13.66
C LYS A 20 26.46 -10.12 12.70
N LYS A 21 25.24 -10.33 13.20
CA LYS A 21 24.07 -10.64 12.36
C LYS A 21 23.43 -9.31 11.95
N ILE A 22 23.34 -9.07 10.65
CA ILE A 22 22.69 -7.89 10.08
C ILE A 22 21.40 -8.37 9.42
N PRO A 23 20.22 -8.08 9.99
CA PRO A 23 18.95 -8.47 9.41
C PRO A 23 18.77 -7.94 7.98
N ILE A 24 18.18 -8.74 7.09
CA ILE A 24 18.08 -8.36 5.66
C ILE A 24 17.28 -7.06 5.46
N TRP A 25 16.32 -6.75 6.35
CA TRP A 25 15.54 -5.53 6.27
C TRP A 25 16.34 -4.26 6.59
N GLN A 26 17.44 -4.37 7.34
CA GLN A 26 18.36 -3.24 7.55
C GLN A 26 19.20 -2.92 6.30
N LEU A 27 19.20 -3.81 5.30
CA LEU A 27 19.93 -3.62 4.05
C LEU A 27 19.06 -2.97 2.97
N LEU A 28 17.74 -2.95 3.13
CA LEU A 28 16.78 -2.53 2.10
C LEU A 28 16.79 -1.02 1.90
N GLU A 29 16.56 -0.59 0.66
CA GLU A 29 16.36 0.83 0.33
C GLU A 29 15.04 1.37 0.89
N TYR A 30 13.99 0.55 0.84
CA TYR A 30 12.65 0.86 1.34
C TYR A 30 12.12 -0.29 2.18
N GLN A 31 11.41 0.03 3.25
CA GLN A 31 10.74 -0.98 4.08
C GLN A 31 9.42 -1.43 3.43
N PRO A 32 9.04 -2.71 3.56
CA PRO A 32 7.68 -3.15 3.26
C PRO A 32 6.68 -2.58 4.28
N VAL A 33 5.37 -2.74 4.04
CA VAL A 33 4.33 -2.20 4.95
C VAL A 33 4.23 -2.99 6.26
N GLY A 34 4.71 -4.22 6.26
CA GLY A 34 4.80 -5.14 7.40
C GLY A 34 5.41 -6.46 6.94
N TRP A 35 5.32 -7.50 7.76
CA TRP A 35 5.85 -8.84 7.46
C TRP A 35 4.80 -9.92 7.73
N LEU A 36 4.88 -11.03 7.00
CA LEU A 36 4.14 -12.25 7.35
C LEU A 36 5.06 -13.21 8.11
N TYR A 37 4.65 -13.63 9.31
CA TYR A 37 5.41 -14.53 10.17
C TYR A 37 4.60 -15.78 10.52
N SER A 38 4.96 -16.92 9.94
CA SER A 38 4.21 -18.16 10.12
C SER A 38 4.53 -18.88 11.45
N LEU A 39 3.53 -19.46 12.10
CA LEU A 39 3.71 -20.30 13.29
C LEU A 39 4.58 -21.53 13.03
N ALA A 40 4.63 -22.00 11.78
CA ALA A 40 5.45 -23.12 11.35
C ALA A 40 6.97 -22.86 11.43
N ILE A 41 7.38 -21.60 11.56
CA ILE A 41 8.78 -21.22 11.67
C ILE A 41 9.05 -20.52 13.00
N LYS A 42 10.32 -20.57 13.44
CA LYS A 42 10.82 -19.79 14.57
C LYS A 42 11.97 -18.93 14.08
N ALA A 43 11.69 -17.67 13.77
CA ALA A 43 12.70 -16.74 13.29
C ALA A 43 13.70 -16.42 14.40
N GLU A 44 14.99 -16.36 14.06
CA GLU A 44 16.05 -15.99 15.01
C GLU A 44 16.05 -14.51 15.35
N ILE A 45 15.59 -13.68 14.41
CA ILE A 45 15.46 -12.23 14.56
C ILE A 45 14.13 -11.84 13.92
N VAL A 46 13.39 -10.95 14.58
CA VAL A 46 12.07 -10.48 14.13
C VAL A 46 12.13 -8.96 13.95
N PRO A 47 11.59 -8.40 12.85
CA PRO A 47 11.59 -6.96 12.63
C PRO A 47 10.65 -6.23 13.60
N ASP A 48 11.05 -5.05 14.06
CA ASP A 48 10.15 -4.17 14.83
C ASP A 48 9.22 -3.40 13.87
N SER A 49 8.26 -4.11 13.30
CA SER A 49 7.28 -3.59 12.34
C SER A 49 5.94 -4.32 12.53
N PRO A 50 4.84 -3.89 11.87
CA PRO A 50 3.59 -4.64 11.93
C PRO A 50 3.74 -6.06 11.34
N ILE A 51 3.20 -7.05 12.04
CA ILE A 51 3.28 -8.45 11.61
C ILE A 51 1.87 -9.05 11.42
N VAL A 52 1.73 -9.82 10.34
CA VAL A 52 0.65 -10.79 10.14
C VAL A 52 1.18 -12.14 10.60
N HIS A 53 0.69 -12.62 11.73
CA HIS A 53 1.05 -13.95 12.24
C HIS A 53 0.17 -14.99 11.57
N ASP A 54 0.77 -15.76 10.66
CA ASP A 54 0.12 -16.80 9.86
C ASP A 54 0.07 -18.12 10.64
N CYS A 55 -1.03 -18.88 10.49
CA CYS A 55 -1.24 -20.14 11.20
C CYS A 55 -0.34 -21.27 10.67
N GLY A 56 0.24 -21.12 9.48
CA GLY A 56 1.13 -22.08 8.84
C GLY A 56 0.44 -23.13 7.99
N SER A 57 -0.78 -22.90 7.51
CA SER A 57 -1.57 -23.88 6.76
C SER A 57 -0.91 -24.44 5.51
N PHE A 58 0.00 -23.69 4.89
CA PHE A 58 0.81 -24.22 3.80
C PHE A 58 1.70 -25.43 4.21
N ASN A 59 2.11 -25.54 5.47
CA ASN A 59 3.01 -26.60 5.96
C ASN A 59 2.30 -27.91 6.31
N TYR A 60 1.00 -27.85 6.61
CA TYR A 60 0.18 -29.04 6.90
C TYR A 60 -0.91 -29.27 5.84
N ARG A 61 -0.81 -28.60 4.68
CA ARG A 61 -1.79 -28.70 3.59
C ARG A 61 -2.05 -30.13 3.09
N ASP A 62 -1.02 -30.98 3.17
CA ASP A 62 -1.05 -32.37 2.68
C ASP A 62 -1.40 -33.36 3.80
N GLN A 63 -1.66 -32.88 5.03
CA GLN A 63 -2.08 -33.71 6.17
C GLN A 63 -3.61 -33.69 6.28
N ASP A 64 -4.22 -34.80 6.72
CA ASP A 64 -5.65 -34.83 7.01
C ASP A 64 -6.01 -34.06 8.28
N ILE A 65 -5.10 -34.13 9.26
CA ILE A 65 -5.21 -33.42 10.53
C ILE A 65 -4.15 -32.32 10.53
N PRO A 66 -4.53 -31.04 10.71
CA PRO A 66 -3.59 -29.94 10.71
C PRO A 66 -2.66 -30.03 11.93
N THR A 67 -1.38 -30.33 11.70
CA THR A 67 -0.38 -30.37 12.77
C THR A 67 0.88 -29.57 12.47
N LEU A 68 1.44 -28.96 13.50
CA LEU A 68 2.78 -28.35 13.49
C LEU A 68 3.61 -28.94 14.62
N ASN A 69 4.77 -29.52 14.29
CA ASN A 69 5.64 -30.23 15.23
C ASN A 69 4.89 -31.28 16.07
N GLY A 70 3.99 -32.04 15.42
CA GLY A 70 3.19 -33.09 16.07
C GLY A 70 2.09 -32.59 17.02
N LYS A 71 1.80 -31.28 17.03
CA LYS A 71 0.68 -30.70 17.80
C LYS A 71 -0.44 -30.32 16.86
N TYR A 72 -1.66 -30.70 17.23
CA TYR A 72 -2.87 -30.27 16.53
C TYR A 72 -2.94 -28.74 16.54
N VAL A 73 -3.08 -28.17 15.36
CA VAL A 73 -3.24 -26.72 15.20
C VAL A 73 -4.72 -26.46 15.34
N ASP A 74 -5.13 -25.83 16.44
CA ASP A 74 -6.49 -25.37 16.63
C ASP A 74 -6.55 -23.92 17.15
N ALA A 75 -7.76 -23.38 17.34
CA ALA A 75 -7.96 -22.02 17.80
C ALA A 75 -7.28 -21.77 19.16
N TYR A 76 -7.38 -22.69 20.11
CA TYR A 76 -6.78 -22.59 21.44
C TYR A 76 -5.24 -22.59 21.36
N TRP A 77 -4.68 -23.55 20.65
CA TRP A 77 -3.25 -23.68 20.43
C TRP A 77 -2.69 -22.44 19.73
N SER A 78 -3.38 -21.96 18.69
CA SER A 78 -2.96 -20.78 17.92
C SER A 78 -2.96 -19.53 18.79
N ILE A 79 -4.01 -19.29 19.60
CA ILE A 79 -4.07 -18.15 20.53
C ILE A 79 -2.92 -18.21 21.55
N HIS A 80 -2.61 -19.39 22.10
CA HIS A 80 -1.47 -19.54 23.00
C HIS A 80 -0.15 -19.18 22.30
N ARG A 81 0.05 -19.61 21.05
CA ARG A 81 1.27 -19.31 20.30
C ARG A 81 1.37 -17.85 19.90
N TYR A 82 0.26 -17.23 19.51
CA TYR A 82 0.22 -15.81 19.19
C TYR A 82 0.45 -14.94 20.42
N ARG A 83 0.01 -15.35 21.62
CA ARG A 83 0.32 -14.63 22.86
C ARG A 83 1.83 -14.44 23.08
N GLU A 84 2.62 -15.45 22.75
CA GLU A 84 4.08 -15.43 22.92
C GLU A 84 4.82 -14.64 21.83
N ARG A 85 4.22 -14.52 20.64
CA ARG A 85 4.92 -14.04 19.43
C ARG A 85 4.44 -12.69 18.94
N SER A 86 3.19 -12.31 19.21
CA SER A 86 2.55 -11.12 18.69
C SER A 86 2.53 -9.97 19.69
N LYS A 87 2.57 -8.74 19.17
CA LYS A 87 2.44 -7.51 19.96
C LYS A 87 1.11 -6.81 19.69
N VAL A 88 0.85 -5.73 20.42
CA VAL A 88 -0.33 -4.89 20.22
C VAL A 88 -0.37 -4.39 18.78
N GLY A 89 -1.55 -4.46 18.15
CA GLY A 89 -1.79 -4.04 16.77
C GLY A 89 -1.36 -5.05 15.70
N ASP A 90 -0.68 -6.14 16.08
CA ASP A 90 -0.40 -7.25 15.16
C ASP A 90 -1.70 -7.98 14.78
N ILE A 91 -1.63 -8.64 13.63
CA ILE A 91 -2.72 -9.42 13.07
C ILE A 91 -2.46 -10.88 13.36
N ILE A 92 -3.47 -11.60 13.80
CA ILE A 92 -3.40 -13.02 14.13
C ILE A 92 -4.39 -13.78 13.26
N VAL A 93 -3.87 -14.70 12.44
CA VAL A 93 -4.67 -15.45 11.48
C VAL A 93 -5.31 -16.64 12.19
N CYS A 94 -6.63 -16.74 12.08
CA CYS A 94 -7.40 -17.91 12.51
C CYS A 94 -6.82 -19.16 11.85
N PRO A 95 -6.58 -20.25 12.61
CA PRO A 95 -6.12 -21.48 12.01
C PRO A 95 -7.14 -22.00 11.00
N ASP A 96 -6.64 -22.35 9.82
CA ASP A 96 -7.41 -22.81 8.67
C ASP A 96 -6.72 -24.03 8.05
N HIS A 97 -7.40 -24.65 7.09
CA HIS A 97 -6.95 -25.80 6.33
C HIS A 97 -7.23 -25.53 4.86
N LEU A 98 -6.18 -25.64 4.03
CA LEU A 98 -6.33 -25.50 2.58
C LEU A 98 -7.23 -26.62 2.05
N LEU A 99 -8.19 -26.27 1.20
CA LEU A 99 -9.14 -27.20 0.57
C LEU A 99 -8.47 -27.92 -0.61
N VAL A 100 -7.55 -28.81 -0.29
CA VAL A 100 -6.83 -29.68 -1.23
C VAL A 100 -6.96 -31.15 -0.79
N GLY A 101 -6.81 -32.10 -1.72
CA GLY A 101 -6.99 -33.52 -1.43
C GLY A 101 -8.45 -33.96 -1.45
N GLU A 102 -8.75 -35.07 -0.78
CA GLU A 102 -10.06 -35.75 -0.85
C GLU A 102 -11.02 -35.32 0.28
N ASN A 103 -10.48 -34.98 1.47
CA ASN A 103 -11.23 -34.63 2.68
C ASN A 103 -11.69 -33.15 2.71
N ILE A 104 -12.26 -32.67 1.61
CA ILE A 104 -12.58 -31.25 1.43
C ILE A 104 -13.67 -30.79 2.41
N ARG A 105 -14.69 -31.61 2.61
CA ARG A 105 -15.84 -31.27 3.46
C ARG A 105 -15.42 -31.15 4.91
N GLU A 106 -14.63 -32.09 5.41
CA GLU A 106 -14.09 -32.09 6.77
C GLU A 106 -13.21 -30.85 7.00
N ARG A 107 -12.43 -30.45 5.99
CA ARG A 107 -11.59 -29.23 6.04
C ARG A 107 -12.44 -27.96 6.03
N GLN A 108 -13.56 -27.93 5.32
CA GLN A 108 -14.52 -26.82 5.36
C GLN A 108 -15.15 -26.72 6.76
N GLU A 109 -15.66 -27.83 7.30
CA GLU A 109 -16.26 -27.89 8.64
C GLU A 109 -15.25 -27.46 9.72
N TYR A 110 -14.01 -27.94 9.62
CA TYR A 110 -12.90 -27.49 10.45
C TYR A 110 -12.74 -25.96 10.37
N ASN A 111 -12.58 -25.39 9.17
CA ASN A 111 -12.37 -23.94 8.99
C ASN A 111 -13.47 -23.09 9.65
N LEU A 112 -14.73 -23.47 9.48
CA LEU A 112 -15.87 -22.75 10.05
C LEU A 112 -15.85 -22.83 11.59
N LYS A 113 -15.67 -24.04 12.15
CA LYS A 113 -15.58 -24.25 13.60
C LYS A 113 -14.42 -23.49 14.25
N GLN A 114 -13.27 -23.46 13.57
CA GLN A 114 -12.13 -22.68 14.03
C GLN A 114 -12.43 -21.18 14.02
N ALA A 115 -13.09 -20.67 12.98
CA ALA A 115 -13.43 -19.26 12.88
C ALA A 115 -14.36 -18.80 14.01
N GLU A 116 -15.39 -19.58 14.35
CA GLU A 116 -16.31 -19.30 15.47
C GLU A 116 -15.56 -19.24 16.80
N THR A 117 -14.74 -20.26 17.07
CA THR A 117 -14.01 -20.37 18.34
C THR A 117 -12.95 -19.29 18.45
N PHE A 118 -12.18 -19.06 17.38
CA PHE A 118 -11.02 -18.18 17.38
C PHE A 118 -11.39 -16.72 17.63
N ILE A 119 -12.50 -16.21 17.09
CA ILE A 119 -12.85 -14.80 17.27
C ILE A 119 -13.17 -14.48 18.74
N GLN A 120 -13.84 -15.41 19.43
CA GLN A 120 -14.18 -15.27 20.85
C GLN A 120 -12.92 -15.34 21.72
N LEU A 121 -12.03 -16.29 21.42
CA LEU A 121 -10.75 -16.42 22.13
C LEU A 121 -9.83 -15.23 21.88
N ALA A 122 -9.74 -14.73 20.65
CA ALA A 122 -8.97 -13.53 20.33
C ALA A 122 -9.44 -12.32 21.13
N LYS A 123 -10.77 -12.09 21.18
CA LYS A 123 -11.36 -11.02 21.99
C LYS A 123 -11.05 -11.17 23.49
N SER A 124 -11.14 -12.39 24.01
CA SER A 124 -10.99 -12.66 25.45
C SER A 124 -9.54 -12.63 25.92
N TYR A 125 -8.61 -13.18 25.12
CA TYR A 125 -7.24 -13.42 25.54
C TYR A 125 -6.21 -12.51 24.88
N LEU A 126 -6.54 -11.90 23.74
CA LEU A 126 -5.65 -11.03 22.96
C LEU A 126 -6.41 -9.80 22.43
N PRO A 127 -7.13 -9.02 23.28
CA PRO A 127 -8.05 -7.97 22.83
C PRO A 127 -7.40 -6.86 21.99
N ASN A 128 -6.09 -6.67 22.15
CA ASN A 128 -5.30 -5.67 21.43
C ASN A 128 -4.62 -6.23 20.17
N ARG A 129 -4.98 -7.44 19.74
CA ARG A 129 -4.55 -8.05 18.46
C ARG A 129 -5.76 -8.09 17.54
N ILE A 130 -5.50 -8.09 16.24
CA ILE A 130 -6.54 -8.03 15.22
C ILE A 130 -6.76 -9.44 14.67
N PRO A 131 -7.91 -10.09 14.91
CA PRO A 131 -8.18 -11.42 14.35
C PRO A 131 -8.52 -11.31 12.86
N LEU A 132 -7.91 -12.19 12.06
CA LEU A 132 -8.18 -12.36 10.63
C LEU A 132 -8.65 -13.78 10.35
N ALA A 133 -9.72 -13.98 9.59
CA ALA A 133 -10.15 -15.30 9.11
C ALA A 133 -10.05 -15.40 7.59
N VAL A 134 -9.81 -16.60 7.06
CA VAL A 134 -9.52 -16.81 5.63
C VAL A 134 -10.74 -17.36 4.90
N ILE A 135 -11.10 -16.71 3.80
CA ILE A 135 -12.12 -17.14 2.86
C ILE A 135 -11.54 -18.23 1.97
N HIS A 136 -12.06 -19.44 2.15
CA HIS A 136 -11.82 -20.62 1.30
C HIS A 136 -13.10 -21.02 0.56
N GLY A 137 -13.03 -22.09 -0.23
CA GLY A 137 -14.08 -22.56 -1.15
C GLY A 137 -13.49 -23.28 -2.36
N GLN A 138 -14.27 -24.12 -3.03
CA GLN A 138 -13.90 -24.70 -4.33
C GLN A 138 -14.47 -23.89 -5.49
N SER A 139 -15.61 -23.22 -5.26
CA SER A 139 -16.26 -22.32 -6.21
C SER A 139 -16.27 -20.87 -5.74
N LEU A 140 -16.54 -19.92 -6.65
CA LEU A 140 -16.75 -18.51 -6.28
C LEU A 140 -17.98 -18.36 -5.36
N SER A 141 -19.05 -19.11 -5.61
CA SER A 141 -20.26 -19.07 -4.79
C SER A 141 -19.96 -19.43 -3.33
N GLU A 142 -19.26 -20.54 -3.09
CA GLU A 142 -18.83 -20.93 -1.74
C GLU A 142 -17.98 -19.86 -1.06
N ARG A 143 -17.05 -19.22 -1.80
CA ARG A 143 -16.23 -18.14 -1.24
C ARG A 143 -17.08 -16.97 -0.77
N LEU A 144 -18.14 -16.62 -1.52
CA LEU A 144 -19.05 -15.54 -1.15
C LEU A 144 -19.88 -15.90 0.08
N GLU A 145 -20.35 -17.14 0.19
CA GLU A 145 -21.07 -17.61 1.39
C GLU A 145 -20.17 -17.63 2.62
N VAL A 146 -18.93 -18.12 2.51
CA VAL A 146 -17.94 -18.06 3.60
C VAL A 146 -17.63 -16.61 3.98
N ALA A 147 -17.48 -15.71 3.00
CA ALA A 147 -17.24 -14.29 3.29
C ALA A 147 -18.37 -13.66 4.10
N LYS A 148 -19.64 -13.90 3.72
CA LYS A 148 -20.83 -13.44 4.46
C LYS A 148 -20.84 -14.01 5.87
N TYR A 149 -20.61 -15.30 6.01
CA TYR A 149 -20.59 -15.99 7.29
C TYR A 149 -19.53 -15.40 8.23
N LEU A 150 -18.29 -15.21 7.76
CA LEU A 150 -17.21 -14.63 8.57
C LEU A 150 -17.51 -13.18 8.99
N LEU A 151 -18.13 -12.38 8.11
CA LEU A 151 -18.59 -11.03 8.46
C LEU A 151 -19.66 -11.07 9.57
N GLY A 152 -20.60 -12.02 9.48
CA GLY A 152 -21.65 -12.26 10.47
C GLY A 152 -21.12 -12.69 11.84
N LEU A 153 -20.01 -13.42 11.88
CA LEU A 153 -19.30 -13.73 13.13
C LEU A 153 -18.63 -12.50 13.76
N GLY A 154 -18.45 -11.41 13.02
CA GLY A 154 -17.82 -10.17 13.48
C GLY A 154 -16.40 -9.96 12.98
N TYR A 155 -15.87 -10.80 12.08
CA TYR A 155 -14.58 -10.52 11.47
C TYR A 155 -14.66 -9.25 10.62
N ARG A 156 -13.62 -8.43 10.71
CA ARG A 156 -13.41 -7.25 9.87
C ARG A 156 -12.05 -7.27 9.17
N HIS A 157 -11.25 -8.30 9.41
CA HIS A 157 -10.06 -8.59 8.62
C HIS A 157 -10.26 -9.97 8.00
N LEU A 158 -10.24 -10.03 6.67
CA LEU A 158 -10.54 -11.24 5.91
C LEU A 158 -9.40 -11.55 4.96
N GLY A 159 -8.96 -12.80 4.97
CA GLY A 159 -8.01 -13.36 4.03
C GLY A 159 -8.73 -13.92 2.81
N ILE A 160 -8.09 -13.92 1.65
CA ILE A 160 -8.51 -14.70 0.48
C ILE A 160 -7.44 -15.76 0.24
N GLY A 161 -7.79 -17.02 0.50
CA GLY A 161 -6.88 -18.16 0.46
C GLY A 161 -7.18 -19.13 -0.69
N GLY A 162 -6.33 -20.15 -0.84
CA GLY A 162 -6.56 -21.27 -1.75
C GLY A 162 -6.27 -21.02 -3.23
N LEU A 163 -5.71 -19.87 -3.61
CA LEU A 163 -5.48 -19.50 -5.02
C LEU A 163 -4.05 -19.77 -5.53
N VAL A 164 -3.12 -20.12 -4.64
CA VAL A 164 -1.68 -20.25 -4.96
C VAL A 164 -1.39 -21.37 -5.97
N SER A 165 -2.10 -22.50 -5.90
CA SER A 165 -1.93 -23.62 -6.83
C SER A 165 -2.25 -23.23 -8.28
N GLN A 166 -3.15 -22.26 -8.46
CA GLN A 166 -3.57 -21.73 -9.76
C GLN A 166 -2.96 -20.35 -10.03
N ALA A 167 -1.82 -20.00 -9.43
CA ALA A 167 -1.25 -18.65 -9.55
C ALA A 167 -1.01 -18.18 -11.00
N ARG A 168 -0.87 -19.09 -11.97
CA ARG A 168 -0.73 -18.79 -13.41
C ARG A 168 -2.05 -18.34 -14.05
N GLU A 169 -3.19 -18.71 -13.49
CA GLU A 169 -4.54 -18.36 -13.96
C GLU A 169 -4.92 -16.94 -13.56
N TYR A 170 -4.17 -15.95 -14.06
CA TYR A 170 -4.27 -14.55 -13.64
C TYR A 170 -5.68 -13.99 -13.75
N SER A 171 -6.32 -14.13 -14.91
CA SER A 171 -7.64 -13.56 -15.17
C SER A 171 -8.72 -14.16 -14.27
N ILE A 172 -8.68 -15.48 -14.04
CA ILE A 172 -9.64 -16.20 -13.21
C ILE A 172 -9.49 -15.77 -11.75
N ASN A 173 -8.27 -15.79 -11.21
CA ASN A 173 -8.00 -15.39 -9.84
C ASN A 173 -8.35 -13.92 -9.60
N LEU A 174 -8.03 -13.03 -10.55
CA LEU A 174 -8.35 -11.62 -10.42
C LEU A 174 -9.86 -11.39 -10.43
N HIS A 175 -10.61 -12.12 -11.25
CA HIS A 175 -12.08 -12.08 -11.23
C HIS A 175 -12.62 -12.50 -9.87
N ILE A 176 -12.18 -13.64 -9.33
CA ILE A 176 -12.59 -14.12 -8.00
C ILE A 176 -12.31 -13.07 -6.91
N ILE A 177 -11.09 -12.54 -6.87
CA ILE A 177 -10.66 -11.57 -5.85
C ILE A 177 -11.45 -10.26 -5.98
N LYS A 178 -11.69 -9.78 -7.21
CA LYS A 178 -12.47 -8.56 -7.47
C LYS A 178 -13.91 -8.73 -7.01
N THR A 179 -14.56 -9.84 -7.37
CA THR A 179 -15.95 -10.11 -6.99
C THR A 179 -16.10 -10.21 -5.47
N ILE A 180 -15.22 -10.97 -4.79
CA ILE A 180 -15.21 -11.04 -3.32
C ILE A 180 -15.01 -9.64 -2.71
N THR A 181 -14.07 -8.87 -3.23
CA THR A 181 -13.78 -7.51 -2.73
C THR A 181 -14.99 -6.59 -2.84
N GLN A 182 -15.70 -6.62 -3.98
CA GLN A 182 -16.89 -5.81 -4.20
C GLN A 182 -18.03 -6.22 -3.27
N VAL A 183 -18.31 -7.51 -3.16
CA VAL A 183 -19.39 -8.03 -2.29
C VAL A 183 -19.12 -7.71 -0.83
N VAL A 184 -17.90 -7.96 -0.33
CA VAL A 184 -17.54 -7.67 1.08
C VAL A 184 -17.70 -6.18 1.39
N ARG A 185 -17.26 -5.29 0.49
CA ARG A 185 -17.40 -3.84 0.68
C ARG A 185 -18.87 -3.42 0.68
N SER A 186 -19.66 -3.90 -0.27
CA SER A 186 -21.09 -3.59 -0.39
C SER A 186 -21.89 -4.03 0.84
N LEU A 187 -21.62 -5.22 1.39
CA LEU A 187 -22.28 -5.72 2.61
C LEU A 187 -22.01 -4.80 3.81
N ILE A 188 -20.77 -4.35 3.96
CA ILE A 188 -20.36 -3.48 5.07
C ILE A 188 -20.94 -2.08 4.94
N ASP A 189 -21.00 -1.55 3.72
CA ASP A 189 -21.62 -0.25 3.49
C ASP A 189 -23.14 -0.30 3.75
N SER A 190 -23.79 -1.43 3.44
CA SER A 190 -25.20 -1.68 3.78
C SER A 190 -25.44 -1.73 5.30
N GLU A 191 -24.59 -2.43 6.06
CA GLU A 191 -24.63 -2.44 7.55
C GLU A 191 -24.52 -1.02 8.14
N ARG A 192 -23.71 -0.15 7.52
CA ARG A 192 -23.52 1.24 7.96
C ARG A 192 -24.74 2.12 7.71
N VAL A 193 -25.42 1.93 6.58
CA VAL A 193 -26.64 2.69 6.27
C VAL A 193 -27.75 2.33 7.27
N LEU A 194 -27.93 1.04 7.57
CA LEU A 194 -28.90 0.57 8.55
C LEU A 194 -28.59 1.11 9.96
N SER A 195 -27.35 0.97 10.43
CA SER A 195 -26.96 1.46 11.76
C SER A 195 -27.05 2.99 11.93
N LYS A 196 -26.94 3.77 10.84
CA LYS A 196 -27.18 5.22 10.88
C LYS A 196 -28.67 5.59 10.87
N ALA A 197 -29.52 4.79 10.22
CA ALA A 197 -30.96 5.01 10.23
C ALA A 197 -31.58 4.79 11.62
N ASP A 198 -30.97 3.89 12.43
CA ASP A 198 -31.41 3.59 13.80
C ASP A 198 -30.84 4.56 14.86
N ALA A 199 -29.88 5.42 14.50
CA ALA A 199 -29.26 6.36 15.43
C ALA A 199 -29.97 7.73 15.43
N MET A 200 -30.62 8.10 16.55
CA MET A 200 -31.12 9.47 16.74
C MET A 200 -29.97 10.49 16.66
N PRO A 201 -30.16 11.66 16.03
CA PRO A 201 -29.08 12.61 15.84
C PRO A 201 -28.70 13.29 17.16
N VAL A 202 -27.54 12.91 17.70
CA VAL A 202 -26.87 13.68 18.75
C VAL A 202 -26.00 14.75 18.05
N ALA A 203 -26.37 16.01 18.20
CA ALA A 203 -25.64 17.13 17.62
C ALA A 203 -24.25 17.28 18.26
N GLY A 204 -23.19 17.35 17.44
CA GLY A 204 -21.92 17.93 17.87
C GLY A 204 -20.65 17.08 17.80
N VAL A 205 -20.56 16.03 16.95
CA VAL A 205 -19.29 15.33 16.75
C VAL A 205 -18.78 15.50 15.32
N ALA A 206 -17.55 16.00 15.21
CA ALA A 206 -16.82 16.24 13.98
C ALA A 206 -16.83 15.02 13.05
N ILE A 207 -17.06 15.29 11.76
CA ILE A 207 -17.04 14.31 10.68
C ILE A 207 -15.61 13.73 10.61
N ALA A 208 -15.45 12.50 11.11
CA ALA A 208 -14.23 11.73 10.93
C ALA A 208 -13.95 11.52 9.43
N PRO A 209 -12.67 11.42 9.00
CA PRO A 209 -12.32 11.38 7.58
C PRO A 209 -13.01 10.22 6.86
N LEU A 210 -13.56 10.50 5.68
CA LEU A 210 -14.02 9.47 4.75
C LEU A 210 -12.86 8.52 4.38
N HIS A 211 -13.19 7.22 4.33
CA HIS A 211 -12.40 6.10 3.78
C HIS A 211 -11.24 5.51 4.63
N GLU A 212 -11.54 4.97 5.81
CA GLU A 212 -10.95 3.66 6.15
C GLU A 212 -11.99 2.56 5.86
N PRO A 213 -11.65 1.56 5.03
CA PRO A 213 -12.58 0.46 4.73
C PRO A 213 -12.82 -0.33 6.03
N ASN A 214 -14.09 -0.44 6.45
CA ASN A 214 -14.46 -1.12 7.70
C ASN A 214 -14.09 -2.60 7.70
N ALA A 215 -13.88 -3.21 6.52
CA ALA A 215 -13.13 -4.45 6.44
C ALA A 215 -11.88 -4.31 5.59
N HIS A 216 -10.85 -4.99 6.06
CA HIS A 216 -9.61 -5.13 5.37
C HIS A 216 -9.48 -6.52 4.74
N LEU A 217 -9.05 -6.54 3.48
CA LEU A 217 -8.87 -7.76 2.69
C LEU A 217 -7.38 -8.00 2.41
N HIS A 218 -6.94 -9.24 2.68
CA HIS A 218 -5.57 -9.71 2.46
C HIS A 218 -5.56 -10.90 1.50
N VAL A 219 -4.77 -10.84 0.42
CA VAL A 219 -4.64 -11.96 -0.52
C VAL A 219 -3.42 -12.80 -0.16
N PHE A 220 -3.64 -14.09 0.12
CA PHE A 220 -2.56 -14.96 0.55
C PHE A 220 -1.73 -15.53 -0.62
N GLY A 221 -0.41 -15.37 -0.55
CA GLY A 221 0.59 -16.04 -1.39
C GLY A 221 0.68 -15.62 -2.87
N LEU A 222 -0.21 -14.75 -3.36
CA LEU A 222 -0.14 -14.20 -4.72
C LEU A 222 0.59 -12.86 -4.73
N CYS A 223 1.81 -12.85 -5.26
CA CYS A 223 2.68 -11.68 -5.22
C CYS A 223 3.49 -11.45 -6.49
N SER A 224 3.10 -11.95 -7.66
CA SER A 224 3.82 -11.56 -8.89
C SER A 224 3.56 -10.07 -9.23
N PRO A 225 4.42 -9.40 -10.01
CA PRO A 225 4.24 -7.98 -10.32
C PRO A 225 2.85 -7.62 -10.87
N GLN A 226 2.27 -8.46 -11.73
CA GLN A 226 0.92 -8.25 -12.26
C GLN A 226 -0.16 -8.28 -11.16
N TYR A 227 -0.10 -9.24 -10.23
CA TYR A 227 -1.02 -9.28 -9.09
C TYR A 227 -0.79 -8.11 -8.15
N ALA A 228 0.47 -7.82 -7.82
CA ALA A 228 0.82 -6.70 -6.94
C ALA A 228 0.26 -5.38 -7.48
N LYS A 229 0.39 -5.12 -8.79
CA LYS A 229 -0.19 -3.94 -9.45
C LYS A 229 -1.70 -3.88 -9.26
N ALA A 230 -2.41 -4.96 -9.57
CA ALA A 230 -3.86 -5.04 -9.42
C ALA A 230 -4.31 -4.85 -7.96
N PHE A 231 -3.66 -5.53 -7.01
CA PHE A 231 -4.03 -5.49 -5.60
C PHE A 231 -3.79 -4.11 -4.97
N ILE A 232 -2.70 -3.45 -5.34
CA ILE A 232 -2.42 -2.08 -4.91
C ILE A 232 -3.49 -1.12 -5.43
N GLN A 233 -3.89 -1.24 -6.71
CA GLN A 233 -4.95 -0.42 -7.30
C GLN A 233 -6.32 -0.70 -6.68
N MET A 234 -6.59 -1.95 -6.28
CA MET A 234 -7.81 -2.32 -5.58
C MET A 234 -7.83 -1.93 -4.10
N GLY A 235 -6.69 -1.47 -3.54
CA GLY A 235 -6.56 -1.16 -2.12
C GLY A 235 -6.58 -2.41 -1.23
N LEU A 236 -5.85 -3.45 -1.63
CA LEU A 236 -5.70 -4.71 -0.89
C LEU A 236 -4.32 -4.82 -0.26
N SER A 237 -4.20 -5.65 0.77
CA SER A 237 -2.89 -6.17 1.19
C SER A 237 -2.66 -7.57 0.64
N PHE A 238 -1.41 -7.99 0.57
CA PHE A 238 -1.04 -9.31 0.05
C PHE A 238 0.35 -9.71 0.54
N ASP A 239 0.64 -11.01 0.54
CA ASP A 239 1.94 -11.55 0.93
C ASP A 239 2.58 -12.41 -0.16
N GLY A 240 3.85 -12.75 0.06
CA GLY A 240 4.44 -13.89 -0.62
C GLY A 240 5.93 -14.06 -0.42
N SER A 241 6.41 -15.25 -0.76
CA SER A 241 7.77 -15.73 -0.47
C SER A 241 8.64 -15.91 -1.73
N THR A 242 8.18 -15.44 -2.90
CA THR A 242 8.88 -15.67 -4.18
C THR A 242 10.34 -15.23 -4.12
N PHE A 243 10.66 -14.10 -3.48
CA PHE A 243 12.04 -13.62 -3.33
C PHE A 243 12.95 -14.58 -2.55
N ILE A 244 12.40 -15.28 -1.54
CA ILE A 244 13.10 -16.32 -0.77
C ILE A 244 13.29 -17.55 -1.65
N ARG A 245 12.22 -18.05 -2.29
CA ARG A 245 12.28 -19.27 -3.11
C ARG A 245 13.30 -19.14 -4.24
N GLU A 246 13.25 -18.02 -4.98
CA GLU A 246 14.21 -17.73 -6.04
C GLU A 246 15.62 -17.57 -5.47
N GLY A 247 15.77 -16.84 -4.35
CA GLY A 247 17.07 -16.66 -3.71
C GLY A 247 17.70 -17.96 -3.21
N LEU A 248 16.93 -18.86 -2.60
CA LEU A 248 17.42 -20.18 -2.19
C LEU A 248 17.79 -21.05 -3.40
N GLY A 249 16.99 -20.98 -4.47
CA GLY A 249 17.22 -21.74 -5.72
C GLY A 249 18.34 -21.23 -6.62
N GLY A 250 19.12 -20.21 -6.21
CA GLY A 250 20.19 -19.65 -7.04
C GLY A 250 19.68 -18.72 -8.15
N GLY A 251 18.45 -18.23 -8.05
CA GLY A 251 17.87 -17.21 -8.92
C GLY A 251 18.06 -15.80 -8.38
N MET A 252 18.35 -14.87 -9.28
CA MET A 252 18.39 -13.43 -9.02
C MET A 252 17.34 -12.72 -9.86
N PHE A 253 16.70 -11.72 -9.26
CA PHE A 253 15.87 -10.80 -10.01
C PHE A 253 16.71 -9.71 -10.68
N VAL A 254 16.25 -9.30 -11.86
CA VAL A 254 16.63 -8.06 -12.53
C VAL A 254 15.35 -7.32 -12.88
N SER A 255 15.30 -6.02 -12.56
CA SER A 255 14.16 -5.18 -12.90
C SER A 255 14.29 -4.67 -14.34
N HIS A 256 13.24 -4.84 -15.13
CA HIS A 256 13.10 -4.20 -16.44
C HIS A 256 11.68 -3.63 -16.54
N GLU A 257 11.57 -2.30 -16.62
CA GLU A 257 10.30 -1.58 -16.55
C GLU A 257 9.51 -1.92 -15.26
N GLU A 258 8.34 -2.55 -15.42
CA GLU A 258 7.44 -3.04 -14.38
C GLU A 258 7.58 -4.55 -14.11
N LYS A 259 8.54 -5.21 -14.78
CA LYS A 259 8.74 -6.67 -14.69
C LYS A 259 9.95 -7.01 -13.82
N LEU A 260 9.86 -8.17 -13.18
CA LEU A 260 10.98 -8.84 -12.51
C LEU A 260 11.38 -10.05 -13.33
N ILE A 261 12.52 -9.96 -14.00
CA ILE A 261 13.10 -11.05 -14.79
C ILE A 261 13.92 -11.93 -13.85
N ARG A 262 13.72 -13.24 -13.94
CA ARG A 262 14.50 -14.24 -13.19
C ARG A 262 15.70 -14.66 -14.02
N ILE A 263 16.89 -14.54 -13.45
CA ILE A 263 18.14 -14.93 -14.09
C ILE A 263 18.92 -15.83 -13.12
N PRO A 264 19.49 -16.96 -13.58
CA PRO A 264 20.42 -17.74 -12.77
C PRO A 264 21.62 -16.90 -12.33
N THR A 265 22.13 -17.13 -11.11
CA THR A 265 23.22 -16.31 -10.55
C THR A 265 24.50 -16.29 -11.39
N HIS A 266 24.81 -17.38 -12.09
CA HIS A 266 26.00 -17.47 -12.95
C HIS A 266 25.90 -16.59 -14.21
N CYS A 267 24.68 -16.26 -14.66
CA CYS A 267 24.41 -15.33 -15.75
C CYS A 267 24.06 -13.91 -15.25
N ALA A 268 23.91 -13.73 -13.94
CA ALA A 268 23.43 -12.47 -13.39
C ALA A 268 24.53 -11.38 -13.50
N PRO A 269 24.22 -10.22 -14.09
CA PRO A 269 25.18 -9.12 -14.18
C PRO A 269 25.51 -8.57 -12.79
N LYS A 270 26.62 -7.82 -12.69
CA LYS A 270 26.88 -7.03 -11.49
C LYS A 270 25.75 -6.01 -11.33
N CYS A 271 25.14 -5.99 -10.14
CA CYS A 271 24.05 -5.08 -9.84
C CYS A 271 24.56 -3.91 -8.99
N ASN A 272 24.05 -2.70 -9.27
CA ASN A 272 24.35 -1.49 -8.51
C ASN A 272 23.14 -0.99 -7.70
N CYS A 273 22.19 -1.86 -7.34
CA CYS A 273 21.09 -1.46 -6.45
C CYS A 273 21.61 -1.10 -5.04
N HIS A 274 20.78 -0.43 -4.23
CA HIS A 274 21.15 -0.04 -2.87
C HIS A 274 21.71 -1.22 -2.06
N VAL A 275 20.98 -2.34 -1.99
CA VAL A 275 21.42 -3.54 -1.26
C VAL A 275 22.77 -4.03 -1.75
N CYS A 276 22.97 -4.19 -3.06
CA CYS A 276 24.25 -4.67 -3.61
C CYS A 276 25.42 -3.74 -3.26
N ARG A 277 25.22 -2.42 -3.26
CA ARG A 277 26.24 -1.46 -2.80
C ARG A 277 26.57 -1.64 -1.32
N VAL A 278 25.57 -1.85 -0.47
CA VAL A 278 25.76 -2.09 0.97
C VAL A 278 26.49 -3.42 1.18
N LEU A 279 26.04 -4.51 0.55
CA LEU A 279 26.63 -5.84 0.64
C LEU A 279 28.10 -5.87 0.20
N ASN A 280 28.47 -5.11 -0.85
CA ASN A 280 29.85 -5.00 -1.30
C ASN A 280 30.79 -4.46 -0.20
N ARG A 281 30.33 -3.53 0.64
CA ARG A 281 31.11 -3.02 1.80
C ARG A 281 31.37 -4.10 2.85
N HIS A 282 30.51 -5.12 2.89
CA HIS A 282 30.64 -6.30 3.73
C HIS A 282 31.34 -7.49 3.05
N ARG A 283 31.85 -7.31 1.82
CA ARG A 283 32.44 -8.36 0.96
C ARG A 283 31.46 -9.50 0.65
N ILE A 284 30.17 -9.19 0.57
CA ILE A 284 29.12 -10.16 0.25
C ILE A 284 28.69 -9.95 -1.21
N ASP A 285 28.90 -10.96 -2.05
CA ASP A 285 28.42 -11.00 -3.43
C ASP A 285 27.21 -11.93 -3.57
N PRO A 286 26.00 -11.42 -3.85
CA PRO A 286 24.77 -12.20 -4.07
C PRO A 286 24.85 -13.29 -5.15
N ARG A 287 25.80 -13.18 -6.09
CA ARG A 287 25.93 -14.12 -7.22
C ARG A 287 26.60 -15.43 -6.81
N LEU A 288 27.28 -15.46 -5.66
CA LEU A 288 27.98 -16.65 -5.20
C LEU A 288 27.00 -17.65 -4.55
N THR A 289 26.90 -18.85 -5.11
CA THR A 289 26.04 -19.94 -4.61
C THR A 289 26.77 -20.92 -3.70
N ASN A 290 28.08 -21.09 -3.89
CA ASN A 290 28.86 -22.15 -3.23
C ASN A 290 29.75 -21.63 -2.07
N LYS A 291 29.59 -20.36 -1.65
CA LYS A 291 30.43 -19.73 -0.60
C LYS A 291 29.69 -19.50 0.73
N GLY A 292 28.68 -20.33 1.01
CA GLY A 292 27.98 -20.34 2.28
C GLY A 292 26.76 -19.40 2.37
N ARG A 293 26.02 -19.55 3.47
CA ARG A 293 24.67 -18.99 3.66
C ARG A 293 24.60 -17.47 3.57
N THR A 294 25.66 -16.75 3.98
CA THR A 294 25.69 -15.28 3.95
C THR A 294 25.46 -14.71 2.56
N HIS A 295 26.03 -15.31 1.51
CA HIS A 295 25.84 -14.88 0.13
C HIS A 295 24.43 -15.16 -0.37
N THR A 296 23.86 -16.31 -0.02
CA THR A 296 22.44 -16.64 -0.27
C THR A 296 21.50 -15.65 0.41
N MET A 297 21.78 -15.24 1.64
CA MET A 297 20.97 -14.22 2.33
C MET A 297 21.14 -12.84 1.70
N GLY A 298 22.34 -12.50 1.23
CA GLY A 298 22.56 -11.29 0.42
C GLY A 298 21.75 -11.32 -0.89
N ARG A 299 21.62 -12.48 -1.52
CA ARG A 299 20.77 -12.69 -2.70
C ARG A 299 19.29 -12.54 -2.40
N ILE A 300 18.81 -13.10 -1.29
CA ILE A 300 17.43 -12.91 -0.83
C ILE A 300 17.15 -11.43 -0.55
N ALA A 301 18.09 -10.72 0.10
CA ALA A 301 17.97 -9.28 0.34
C ALA A 301 17.92 -8.47 -0.96
N HIS A 302 18.76 -8.80 -1.95
CA HIS A 302 18.73 -8.18 -3.29
C HIS A 302 17.37 -8.42 -3.98
N ASN A 303 16.89 -9.66 -3.99
CA ASN A 303 15.60 -10.02 -4.58
C ASN A 303 14.45 -9.28 -3.90
N LEU A 304 14.45 -9.22 -2.57
CA LEU A 304 13.44 -8.50 -1.79
C LEU A 304 13.46 -6.99 -2.12
N ASN A 305 14.64 -6.38 -2.21
CA ASN A 305 14.76 -4.98 -2.58
C ASN A 305 14.17 -4.70 -3.96
N LEU A 306 14.45 -5.53 -4.96
CA LEU A 306 13.88 -5.34 -6.30
C LEU A 306 12.36 -5.57 -6.32
N VAL A 307 11.84 -6.51 -5.53
CA VAL A 307 10.41 -6.72 -5.34
C VAL A 307 9.75 -5.46 -4.78
N ILE A 308 10.26 -4.95 -3.66
CA ILE A 308 9.72 -3.74 -3.01
C ILE A 308 9.83 -2.53 -3.93
N SER A 309 11.00 -2.30 -4.54
CA SER A 309 11.20 -1.19 -5.47
C SER A 309 10.26 -1.26 -6.67
N THR A 310 9.96 -2.46 -7.17
CA THR A 310 8.97 -2.64 -8.26
C THR A 310 7.57 -2.31 -7.78
N TYR A 311 7.13 -2.83 -6.63
CA TYR A 311 5.75 -2.62 -6.15
C TYR A 311 5.48 -1.18 -5.73
N ARG A 312 6.51 -0.46 -5.28
CA ARG A 312 6.42 0.98 -5.03
C ARG A 312 6.05 1.77 -6.28
N LYS A 313 6.46 1.33 -7.48
CA LYS A 313 6.06 1.98 -8.74
C LYS A 313 4.57 1.85 -9.03
N PHE A 314 3.91 0.84 -8.47
CA PHE A 314 2.47 0.61 -8.64
C PHE A 314 1.62 1.37 -7.64
N THR A 315 2.22 1.82 -6.53
CA THR A 315 1.50 2.59 -5.50
C THR A 315 1.19 3.97 -6.06
N PRO A 316 -0.09 4.35 -6.18
CA PRO A 316 -0.44 5.70 -6.60
C PRO A 316 0.21 6.69 -5.65
N LYS A 317 0.97 7.63 -6.19
CA LYS A 317 1.58 8.67 -5.38
C LYS A 317 0.50 9.57 -4.81
N LYS A 318 0.64 9.92 -3.53
CA LYS A 318 -0.18 10.98 -2.96
C LYS A 318 0.13 12.26 -3.73
N LYS A 319 -0.91 12.99 -4.12
CA LYS A 319 -0.76 14.21 -4.90
C LYS A 319 -0.81 15.43 -4.00
N ILE A 320 -0.01 16.42 -4.33
CA ILE A 320 -0.23 17.81 -3.92
C ILE A 320 -0.53 18.61 -5.16
N TYR A 321 -1.71 19.24 -5.20
CA TYR A 321 -2.09 20.09 -6.31
C TYR A 321 -1.62 21.54 -6.10
N LEU A 322 -1.10 22.16 -7.14
CA LEU A 322 -0.57 23.53 -7.12
C LEU A 322 -1.39 24.38 -8.08
N VAL A 323 -2.10 25.37 -7.55
CA VAL A 323 -2.99 26.26 -8.31
C VAL A 323 -2.35 27.64 -8.39
N ALA A 324 -2.38 28.29 -9.55
CA ALA A 324 -1.80 29.63 -9.67
C ALA A 324 -2.76 30.68 -9.11
N GLY A 325 -2.27 31.58 -8.25
CA GLY A 325 -2.98 32.81 -7.90
C GLY A 325 -3.19 33.69 -9.14
N CYS A 326 -4.17 34.60 -9.07
CA CYS A 326 -4.51 35.48 -10.19
C CYS A 326 -4.66 36.95 -9.77
N GLY A 327 -4.66 37.87 -10.73
CA GLY A 327 -4.84 39.30 -10.46
C GLY A 327 -6.27 39.71 -10.09
N LYS A 328 -7.28 38.88 -10.42
CA LYS A 328 -8.67 39.12 -10.01
C LYS A 328 -8.86 38.71 -8.55
N GLN A 329 -8.79 39.70 -7.66
CA GLN A 329 -8.79 39.54 -6.19
C GLN A 329 -9.84 40.43 -5.53
N LEU A 330 -10.48 39.96 -4.45
CA LEU A 330 -11.39 40.80 -3.65
C LEU A 330 -10.65 42.04 -3.13
N SER A 331 -11.37 43.13 -2.89
CA SER A 331 -10.81 44.38 -2.39
C SER A 331 -10.46 44.36 -0.89
N TYR A 332 -10.75 43.27 -0.19
CA TYR A 332 -10.56 43.11 1.25
C TYR A 332 -9.83 41.79 1.58
N PRO A 333 -9.23 41.67 2.79
CA PRO A 333 -8.55 40.46 3.19
C PRO A 333 -9.51 39.28 3.28
N ALA A 334 -9.13 38.14 2.72
CA ALA A 334 -9.93 36.92 2.72
C ALA A 334 -9.00 35.69 2.75
N ALA A 335 -9.55 34.52 3.03
CA ALA A 335 -8.82 33.27 2.84
C ALA A 335 -8.34 33.18 1.38
N ALA A 336 -7.11 32.71 1.16
CA ALA A 336 -6.49 32.72 -0.17
C ALA A 336 -7.34 32.00 -1.21
N LYS A 337 -8.05 30.92 -0.84
CA LYS A 337 -8.99 30.22 -1.72
C LYS A 337 -10.19 31.07 -2.15
N ASP A 338 -10.59 32.06 -1.34
CA ASP A 338 -11.74 32.94 -1.56
C ASP A 338 -11.33 34.31 -2.12
N LEU A 339 -10.08 34.75 -1.89
CA LEU A 339 -9.55 36.00 -2.41
C LEU A 339 -9.57 36.04 -3.94
N TYR A 340 -9.08 34.96 -4.59
CA TYR A 340 -8.98 34.89 -6.04
C TYR A 340 -10.30 34.44 -6.68
N TYR A 341 -10.80 35.18 -7.66
CA TYR A 341 -12.13 34.91 -8.25
C TYR A 341 -12.14 34.84 -9.79
N SER A 342 -11.00 34.70 -10.45
CA SER A 342 -11.01 34.44 -11.90
C SER A 342 -11.70 33.10 -12.22
N GLN A 343 -12.35 33.02 -13.38
CA GLN A 343 -13.05 31.82 -13.83
C GLN A 343 -12.14 30.57 -13.83
N HIS A 344 -10.89 30.72 -14.29
CA HIS A 344 -9.90 29.64 -14.29
C HIS A 344 -9.50 29.21 -12.88
N PHE A 345 -9.23 30.17 -11.97
CA PHE A 345 -8.91 29.86 -10.59
C PHE A 345 -10.04 29.10 -9.90
N GLN A 346 -11.29 29.57 -10.05
CA GLN A 346 -12.45 28.92 -9.45
C GLN A 346 -12.68 27.50 -10.00
N ALA A 347 -12.45 27.29 -11.30
CA ALA A 347 -12.52 25.95 -11.90
C ALA A 347 -11.44 25.02 -11.31
N CYS A 348 -10.18 25.47 -11.25
CA CYS A 348 -9.08 24.73 -10.63
C CYS A 348 -9.36 24.43 -9.15
N ARG A 349 -9.87 25.40 -8.38
CA ARG A 349 -10.26 25.22 -6.97
C ARG A 349 -11.29 24.11 -6.82
N ARG A 350 -12.41 24.18 -7.56
CA ARG A 350 -13.46 23.15 -7.52
C ARG A 350 -12.89 21.77 -7.87
N TYR A 351 -12.03 21.70 -8.88
CA TYR A 351 -11.35 20.46 -9.25
C TYR A 351 -10.54 19.91 -8.08
N VAL A 352 -9.60 20.68 -7.50
CA VAL A 352 -8.70 20.17 -6.46
C VAL A 352 -9.41 19.88 -5.13
N GLU A 353 -10.48 20.62 -4.79
CA GLU A 353 -11.31 20.34 -3.62
C GLU A 353 -12.07 19.00 -3.78
N GLY A 354 -12.47 18.63 -5.01
CA GLY A 354 -13.06 17.32 -5.31
C GLY A 354 -12.11 16.14 -5.14
N GLN A 355 -10.80 16.36 -5.33
CA GLN A 355 -9.77 15.31 -5.30
C GLN A 355 -9.40 14.79 -3.89
N ASN A 356 -10.01 15.35 -2.83
CA ASN A 356 -9.69 15.06 -1.43
C ASN A 356 -8.17 15.01 -1.14
N SER A 357 -7.42 15.90 -1.78
CA SER A 357 -5.96 15.95 -1.75
C SER A 357 -5.51 17.31 -1.26
N ARG A 358 -4.31 17.37 -0.65
CA ARG A 358 -3.74 18.65 -0.23
C ARG A 358 -3.45 19.52 -1.45
N TRP A 359 -3.73 20.81 -1.34
CA TRP A 359 -3.43 21.77 -2.40
C TRP A 359 -2.92 23.08 -1.83
N TYR A 360 -2.15 23.80 -2.65
CA TYR A 360 -1.59 25.10 -2.30
C TYR A 360 -1.71 26.07 -3.47
N ILE A 361 -1.69 27.35 -3.16
CA ILE A 361 -1.71 28.42 -4.16
C ILE A 361 -0.30 28.94 -4.36
N LEU A 362 0.16 28.97 -5.62
CA LEU A 362 1.41 29.62 -5.98
C LEU A 362 1.18 31.09 -6.28
N SER A 363 1.82 31.97 -5.51
CA SER A 363 1.73 33.43 -5.60
C SER A 363 3.09 34.04 -5.95
N PRO A 364 3.15 35.03 -6.87
CA PRO A 364 4.37 35.78 -7.16
C PRO A 364 4.89 36.60 -5.96
N LEU A 365 4.03 36.94 -5.00
CA LEU A 365 4.39 37.68 -3.79
C LEU A 365 4.65 36.75 -2.61
N HIS A 366 3.71 35.84 -2.34
CA HIS A 366 3.71 35.03 -1.12
C HIS A 366 4.23 33.59 -1.32
N GLN A 367 4.74 33.26 -2.51
CA GLN A 367 5.28 31.94 -2.85
C GLN A 367 4.24 30.82 -2.72
N VAL A 368 4.21 30.06 -1.62
CA VAL A 368 3.30 28.93 -1.39
C VAL A 368 2.32 29.31 -0.28
N ILE A 369 1.02 29.36 -0.62
CA ILE A 369 -0.03 29.77 0.31
C ILE A 369 -0.94 28.58 0.63
N ASN A 370 -1.18 28.34 1.92
CA ASN A 370 -2.27 27.46 2.36
C ASN A 370 -3.62 28.07 1.97
N PRO A 371 -4.56 27.31 1.38
CA PRO A 371 -5.84 27.85 0.90
C PRO A 371 -6.66 28.58 1.99
N GLU A 372 -6.49 28.22 3.26
CA GLU A 372 -7.18 28.85 4.40
C GLU A 372 -6.49 30.12 4.93
N ALA A 373 -5.26 30.41 4.48
CA ALA A 373 -4.52 31.56 4.99
C ALA A 373 -5.20 32.88 4.58
N ILE A 374 -5.47 33.76 5.54
CA ILE A 374 -5.99 35.10 5.26
C ILE A 374 -4.88 35.98 4.68
N ILE A 375 -5.10 36.49 3.47
CA ILE A 375 -4.17 37.38 2.78
C ILE A 375 -4.88 38.63 2.28
N LYS A 376 -4.14 39.75 2.20
CA LYS A 376 -4.64 41.02 1.64
C LYS A 376 -4.49 40.98 0.11
N PRO A 377 -5.34 41.70 -0.65
CA PRO A 377 -5.11 41.89 -2.08
C PRO A 377 -3.77 42.56 -2.33
N TYR A 378 -3.13 42.18 -3.44
CA TYR A 378 -1.82 42.68 -3.84
C TYR A 378 -1.69 42.75 -5.36
N ASP A 379 -0.86 43.68 -5.84
CA ASP A 379 -0.55 43.83 -7.26
C ASP A 379 0.87 43.34 -7.55
N LYS A 380 1.00 42.03 -7.80
CA LYS A 380 2.26 41.43 -8.23
C LYS A 380 2.02 40.30 -9.21
N SER A 381 2.66 40.41 -10.37
CA SER A 381 2.52 39.48 -11.49
C SER A 381 3.74 38.58 -11.59
N PRO A 382 3.61 37.30 -12.00
CA PRO A 382 4.77 36.48 -12.32
C PRO A 382 5.58 37.05 -13.50
N TYR A 383 4.96 37.89 -14.34
CA TYR A 383 5.60 38.57 -15.46
C TYR A 383 6.46 39.77 -15.02
N SER A 384 6.23 40.35 -13.84
CA SER A 384 7.03 41.47 -13.34
C SER A 384 8.35 41.03 -12.67
N LEU A 385 8.54 39.72 -12.45
CA LEU A 385 9.78 39.18 -11.89
C LEU A 385 10.87 39.12 -12.97
N SER A 386 12.02 39.73 -12.68
CA SER A 386 13.25 39.52 -13.44
C SER A 386 13.69 38.05 -13.39
N HIS A 387 14.62 37.67 -14.26
CA HIS A 387 15.13 36.30 -14.28
C HIS A 387 15.74 35.87 -12.94
N LYS A 388 16.52 36.77 -12.31
CA LYS A 388 17.14 36.51 -11.01
C LYS A 388 16.11 36.36 -9.89
N GLU A 389 15.11 37.24 -9.85
CA GLU A 389 14.01 37.14 -8.87
C GLU A 389 13.18 35.88 -9.05
N ARG A 390 12.97 35.43 -10.30
CA ARG A 390 12.25 34.19 -10.58
C ARG A 390 12.98 32.96 -10.09
N ILE A 391 14.31 32.93 -10.21
CA ILE A 391 15.13 31.83 -9.67
C ILE A 391 15.03 31.80 -8.14
N LEU A 392 15.17 32.96 -7.48
CA LEU A 392 15.04 33.05 -6.02
C LEU A 392 13.66 32.63 -5.53
N TRP A 393 12.61 33.14 -6.20
CA TRP A 393 11.23 32.75 -5.93
C TRP A 393 11.04 31.23 -6.07
N ALA A 394 11.61 30.61 -7.10
CA ALA A 394 11.48 29.18 -7.34
C ALA A 394 12.19 28.33 -6.30
N GLN A 395 13.35 28.78 -5.80
CA GLN A 395 14.04 28.14 -4.68
C GLN A 395 13.17 28.16 -3.42
N GLN A 396 12.62 29.32 -3.06
CA GLN A 396 11.76 29.47 -1.89
C GLN A 396 10.46 28.65 -1.98
N VAL A 397 9.85 28.60 -3.18
CA VAL A 397 8.69 27.73 -3.44
C VAL A 397 9.07 26.27 -3.27
N ALA A 398 10.16 25.81 -3.89
CA ALA A 398 10.58 24.41 -3.78
C ALA A 398 10.88 24.03 -2.33
N GLU A 399 11.58 24.87 -1.56
CA GLU A 399 11.84 24.66 -0.14
C GLU A 399 10.56 24.53 0.68
N SER A 400 9.61 25.45 0.49
CA SER A 400 8.30 25.43 1.17
C SER A 400 7.51 24.17 0.84
N LEU A 401 7.51 23.76 -0.43
CA LEU A 401 6.82 22.54 -0.87
C LEU A 401 7.46 21.27 -0.29
N ILE A 402 8.80 21.22 -0.20
CA ILE A 402 9.52 20.09 0.38
C ILE A 402 9.22 19.95 1.88
N GLN A 403 9.09 21.07 2.61
CA GLN A 403 8.76 21.03 4.04
C GLN A 403 7.39 20.42 4.33
N VAL A 404 6.42 20.59 3.42
CA VAL A 404 5.07 20.06 3.59
C VAL A 404 4.85 18.71 2.91
N ALA A 405 5.83 18.20 2.17
CA ALA A 405 5.72 16.99 1.38
C ALA A 405 6.48 15.80 2.00
N SER A 406 5.91 14.59 1.86
CA SER A 406 6.65 13.35 2.07
C SER A 406 7.36 12.94 0.78
N PRO A 407 8.46 12.18 0.84
CA PRO A 407 9.25 11.80 -0.35
C PRO A 407 8.45 11.10 -1.47
N GLU A 408 7.31 10.49 -1.15
CA GLU A 408 6.44 9.79 -2.10
C GLU A 408 5.44 10.68 -2.85
N ILE A 409 5.46 11.99 -2.66
CA ILE A 409 4.48 12.90 -3.25
C ILE A 409 4.77 13.18 -4.73
N GLU A 410 3.70 13.22 -5.52
CA GLU A 410 3.68 13.82 -6.86
C GLU A 410 3.11 15.25 -6.77
N PHE A 411 3.85 16.24 -7.27
CA PHE A 411 3.34 17.60 -7.40
C PHE A 411 2.62 17.79 -8.74
N VAL A 412 1.33 18.14 -8.68
CA VAL A 412 0.49 18.35 -9.86
C VAL A 412 0.31 19.85 -10.08
N PHE A 413 0.94 20.39 -11.12
CA PHE A 413 0.85 21.81 -11.46
C PHE A 413 -0.37 22.08 -12.34
N LEU A 414 -1.34 22.80 -11.79
CA LEU A 414 -2.45 23.42 -12.52
C LEU A 414 -2.11 24.90 -12.81
N THR A 415 -0.85 25.15 -13.18
CA THR A 415 -0.28 26.49 -13.34
C THR A 415 0.27 26.71 -14.74
N GLY A 416 0.36 27.99 -15.13
CA GLY A 416 1.11 28.41 -16.32
C GLY A 416 2.60 28.09 -16.24
N LYS A 417 3.30 28.18 -17.39
CA LYS A 417 4.73 27.80 -17.53
C LYS A 417 5.64 28.54 -16.57
N LEU A 418 5.39 29.84 -16.38
CA LEU A 418 6.22 30.71 -15.54
C LEU A 418 6.30 30.26 -14.08
N TYR A 419 5.23 29.69 -13.52
CA TYR A 419 5.21 29.23 -12.14
C TYR A 419 5.99 27.93 -11.92
N ARG A 420 6.23 27.13 -12.97
CA ARG A 420 6.77 25.77 -12.82
C ARG A 420 8.15 25.57 -13.44
N GLN A 421 8.54 26.41 -14.39
CA GLN A 421 9.74 26.19 -15.22
C GLN A 421 11.03 26.09 -14.38
N GLU A 422 11.17 26.94 -13.36
CA GLU A 422 12.34 26.94 -12.46
C GLU A 422 12.13 26.04 -11.23
N VAL A 423 10.89 25.83 -10.79
CA VAL A 423 10.55 25.01 -9.61
C VAL A 423 10.72 23.52 -9.90
N THR A 424 10.28 23.07 -11.09
CA THR A 424 10.26 21.65 -11.47
C THR A 424 11.65 21.00 -11.43
N PRO A 425 12.71 21.60 -11.99
CA PRO A 425 14.07 21.05 -11.89
C PRO A 425 14.55 20.87 -10.45
N ILE A 426 14.25 21.82 -9.56
CA ILE A 426 14.65 21.76 -8.15
C ILE A 426 13.96 20.60 -7.44
N LEU A 427 12.65 20.44 -7.62
CA LEU A 427 11.88 19.33 -7.06
C LEU A 427 12.38 17.98 -7.57
N LYS A 428 12.62 17.85 -8.89
CA LYS A 428 13.14 16.62 -9.50
C LYS A 428 14.54 16.26 -8.99
N ALA A 429 15.43 17.24 -8.82
CA ALA A 429 16.75 17.02 -8.24
C ALA A 429 16.70 16.51 -6.80
N LYS A 430 15.60 16.79 -6.07
CA LYS A 430 15.31 16.28 -4.74
C LYS A 430 14.52 14.96 -4.72
N GLY A 431 14.27 14.36 -5.90
CA GLY A 431 13.62 13.06 -6.04
C GLY A 431 12.11 13.09 -6.19
N TYR A 432 11.50 14.28 -6.29
CA TYR A 432 10.04 14.40 -6.48
C TYR A 432 9.64 14.24 -7.95
N GLU A 433 8.46 13.67 -8.15
CA GLU A 433 7.81 13.67 -9.47
C GLU A 433 6.90 14.88 -9.62
N THR A 434 6.77 15.35 -10.85
CA THR A 434 5.96 16.51 -11.20
C THR A 434 5.10 16.19 -12.42
N LYS A 435 3.82 16.54 -12.37
CA LYS A 435 2.87 16.36 -13.47
C LYS A 435 2.23 17.68 -13.86
N VAL A 436 1.96 17.87 -15.16
CA VAL A 436 1.27 19.03 -15.71
C VAL A 436 0.13 18.53 -16.61
N PRO A 437 -1.05 18.23 -16.06
CA PRO A 437 -2.13 17.57 -16.83
C PRO A 437 -2.60 18.38 -18.04
N MET A 438 -2.58 19.71 -17.89
CA MET A 438 -3.06 20.66 -18.89
C MET A 438 -1.93 21.24 -19.75
N GLN A 439 -0.84 20.50 -19.91
CA GLN A 439 0.30 20.97 -20.71
C GLN A 439 -0.16 21.21 -22.16
N HIS A 440 0.27 22.34 -22.75
CA HIS A 440 -0.06 22.76 -24.12
C HIS A 440 -1.53 23.14 -24.39
N LEU A 441 -2.43 23.05 -23.40
CA LEU A 441 -3.81 23.50 -23.56
C LEU A 441 -3.94 25.02 -23.37
N ALA A 442 -4.68 25.66 -24.28
CA ALA A 442 -5.09 27.05 -24.10
C ALA A 442 -6.12 27.19 -22.96
N ILE A 443 -6.29 28.37 -22.38
CA ILE A 443 -7.13 28.59 -21.18
C ILE A 443 -8.57 28.04 -21.36
N GLY A 444 -9.19 28.24 -22.53
CA GLY A 444 -10.52 27.69 -22.82
C GLY A 444 -10.54 26.15 -22.85
N GLN A 445 -9.51 25.51 -23.40
CA GLN A 445 -9.36 24.05 -23.41
C GLN A 445 -9.09 23.50 -22.01
N GLN A 446 -8.37 24.24 -21.17
CA GLN A 446 -8.16 23.88 -19.76
C GLN A 446 -9.48 23.86 -18.98
N LEU A 447 -10.33 24.86 -19.17
CA LEU A 447 -11.66 24.91 -18.55
C LEU A 447 -12.54 23.73 -18.99
N ALA A 448 -12.53 23.39 -20.29
CA ALA A 448 -13.24 22.23 -20.82
C ALA A 448 -12.71 20.91 -20.24
N TRP A 449 -11.39 20.77 -20.14
CA TRP A 449 -10.75 19.61 -19.53
C TRP A 449 -11.16 19.43 -18.06
N ILE A 450 -11.09 20.50 -17.25
CA ILE A 450 -11.49 20.48 -15.83
C ILE A 450 -12.96 20.05 -15.69
N LYS A 451 -13.85 20.61 -16.52
CA LYS A 451 -15.27 20.27 -16.50
C LYS A 451 -15.51 18.78 -16.76
N LYS A 452 -14.82 18.22 -17.77
CA LYS A 452 -14.92 16.79 -18.12
C LYS A 452 -14.45 15.90 -16.97
N GLU A 453 -13.34 16.24 -16.31
CA GLU A 453 -12.82 15.44 -15.19
C GLU A 453 -13.79 15.46 -14.00
N LEU A 454 -14.38 16.62 -13.69
CA LEU A 454 -15.41 16.75 -12.64
C LEU A 454 -16.69 15.94 -12.96
N GLU A 455 -17.06 15.81 -14.22
CA GLU A 455 -18.20 14.99 -14.66
C GLU A 455 -17.91 13.49 -14.57
N GLN A 456 -16.70 13.06 -14.97
CA GLN A 456 -16.27 11.67 -14.87
C GLN A 456 -16.19 11.19 -13.41
N GLU A 457 -15.70 12.03 -12.50
CA GLU A 457 -15.64 11.71 -11.08
C GLU A 457 -17.04 11.54 -10.47
N LYS A 458 -18.01 12.37 -10.88
CA LYS A 458 -19.42 12.19 -10.48
C LYS A 458 -20.04 10.91 -11.03
N GLN A 459 -19.74 10.56 -12.28
CA GLN A 459 -20.21 9.31 -12.88
C GLN A 459 -19.65 8.08 -12.15
N LEU A 460 -18.35 8.10 -11.83
CA LEU A 460 -17.68 7.06 -11.05
C LEU A 460 -18.20 6.91 -9.61
N VAL A 461 -18.69 8.00 -8.99
CA VAL A 461 -19.31 7.96 -7.65
C VAL A 461 -20.76 7.48 -7.69
N LEU A 462 -21.45 7.62 -8.83
CA LEU A 462 -22.83 7.16 -9.02
C LEU A 462 -22.91 5.71 -9.54
N ASP A 463 -21.85 5.23 -10.20
CA ASP A 463 -21.71 3.85 -10.69
C ASP A 463 -21.00 2.91 -9.68
N ILE A 464 -20.74 3.39 -8.46
CA ILE A 464 -20.35 2.62 -7.26
C ILE A 464 -21.55 2.58 -6.33
#